data_AF-A0A537VM79-F1
#
_entry.id   AF-A0A537VM79-F1
#
_cell.length_a   1.000
_cell.length_b   1.000
_cell.length_c   1.000
_cell.angle_alpha   90.00
_cell.angle_beta   90.00
_cell.angle_gamma   90.00
#
_symmetry.space_group_name_H-M   'P 1'
#
loop_
_entity.id
_entity.type
_entity.pdbx_description
1 polymer ?
#
loop_
_entity_poly.entity_id
_entity_poly.type
_entity_poly.pdbx_seq_one_letter_code
_entity_poly.pdbx_strand_id
1 'polypeptide(L)'
;MAPLHRPSRTKRVRRLASAACGVAVAFLPQAASSPAATSTGIHKIRHVIVIMQENRSFDSYFGTFPGADGIPMRNGVPTVCIPDPATGECVRPYHTTADRERGGPHARGAAVADIDHGKMDGFIRQAESTSNCVGNEPGCAGITKGSRQDVVAYHDGREIPNYWAYAGHYVLQDHMFEPNLGWSLPSHLFMVSAWSAGCTDSRRPMTCHNNLDHPDFDAGKS
;
A
#
# COMPACT_ATOMS: atom_id res chain seq x y z
N MET A 1 -52.66 -55.93 -90.31
CA MET A 1 -51.31 -56.53 -90.27
C MET A 1 -50.44 -55.83 -91.30
N ALA A 2 -49.51 -54.99 -90.86
CA ALA A 2 -48.51 -54.37 -91.73
C ALA A 2 -47.26 -54.10 -90.88
N PRO A 3 -46.09 -54.66 -91.20
CA PRO A 3 -44.87 -54.41 -90.46
C PRO A 3 -43.95 -53.39 -91.15
N LEU A 4 -43.31 -52.61 -90.28
CA LEU A 4 -41.90 -52.20 -90.26
C LEU A 4 -41.33 -51.44 -91.47
N HIS A 5 -40.90 -50.20 -91.21
CA HIS A 5 -39.51 -49.73 -91.39
C HIS A 5 -39.29 -48.42 -90.62
N ARG A 6 -38.24 -48.32 -89.79
CA ARG A 6 -37.70 -47.03 -89.35
C ARG A 6 -36.17 -47.09 -89.20
N PRO A 7 -35.43 -46.06 -89.65
CA PRO A 7 -33.99 -46.17 -89.87
C PRO A 7 -33.12 -45.67 -88.71
N SER A 8 -31.86 -46.09 -88.83
CA SER A 8 -30.64 -45.79 -88.06
C SER A 8 -30.39 -44.32 -87.71
N ARG A 9 -29.91 -44.10 -86.47
CA ARG A 9 -29.11 -42.92 -86.08
C ARG A 9 -27.82 -43.34 -85.38
N THR A 10 -26.72 -42.90 -85.96
CA THR A 10 -25.31 -43.03 -85.55
C THR A 10 -25.03 -42.53 -84.14
N LYS A 11 -24.31 -43.33 -83.35
CA LYS A 11 -23.85 -43.02 -81.99
C LYS A 11 -22.50 -42.27 -82.03
N ARG A 12 -22.42 -41.11 -81.36
CA ARG A 12 -21.15 -40.42 -81.05
C ARG A 12 -20.58 -40.98 -79.74
N VAL A 13 -19.37 -41.52 -79.79
CA VAL A 13 -18.62 -41.98 -78.61
C VAL A 13 -17.91 -40.76 -77.98
N ARG A 14 -18.25 -40.44 -76.74
CA ARG A 14 -17.55 -39.43 -75.92
C ARG A 14 -16.38 -40.12 -75.20
N ARG A 15 -15.20 -39.50 -75.27
CA ARG A 15 -13.96 -39.95 -74.64
C ARG A 15 -14.11 -39.98 -73.12
N LEU A 16 -13.67 -41.08 -72.51
CA LEU A 16 -13.50 -41.22 -71.06
C LEU A 16 -12.30 -40.36 -70.61
N ALA A 17 -12.51 -39.51 -69.61
CA ALA A 17 -11.44 -38.86 -68.86
C ALA A 17 -11.26 -39.62 -67.53
N SER A 18 -10.07 -40.16 -67.32
CA SER A 18 -9.67 -40.85 -66.09
C SER A 18 -9.66 -39.88 -64.91
N ALA A 19 -10.41 -40.18 -63.85
CA ALA A 19 -10.37 -39.42 -62.61
C ALA A 19 -9.13 -39.83 -61.80
N ALA A 20 -8.10 -38.99 -61.80
CA ALA A 20 -7.00 -39.10 -60.85
C ALA A 20 -7.44 -38.50 -59.50
N CYS A 21 -7.55 -39.34 -58.47
CA CYS A 21 -7.85 -38.91 -57.12
C CYS A 21 -6.59 -38.30 -56.48
N GLY A 22 -6.33 -37.02 -56.76
CA GLY A 22 -5.27 -36.25 -56.10
C GLY A 22 -5.72 -35.87 -54.69
N VAL A 23 -5.04 -36.37 -53.66
CA VAL A 23 -5.19 -35.85 -52.29
C VAL A 23 -4.61 -34.43 -52.28
N ALA A 24 -5.49 -33.43 -52.31
CA ALA A 24 -5.09 -32.05 -52.09
C ALA A 24 -4.79 -31.87 -50.60
N VAL A 25 -3.50 -31.87 -50.24
CA VAL A 25 -3.08 -31.38 -48.92
C VAL A 25 -3.33 -29.88 -48.92
N ALA A 26 -4.42 -29.46 -48.28
CA ALA A 26 -4.69 -28.05 -48.05
C ALA A 26 -3.63 -27.52 -47.09
N PHE A 27 -2.63 -26.80 -47.60
CA PHE A 27 -1.79 -25.95 -46.79
C PHE A 27 -2.66 -24.79 -46.29
N LEU A 28 -3.22 -24.94 -45.10
CA LEU A 28 -3.80 -23.83 -44.37
C LEU A 28 -2.66 -22.82 -44.12
N PRO A 29 -2.82 -21.53 -44.48
CA PRO A 29 -1.86 -20.53 -44.06
C PRO A 29 -1.86 -20.52 -42.53
N GLN A 30 -0.75 -20.95 -41.95
CA GLN A 30 -0.52 -20.83 -40.52
C GLN A 30 -0.58 -19.34 -40.22
N ALA A 31 -1.66 -18.89 -39.58
CA ALA A 31 -1.80 -17.50 -39.17
C ALA A 31 -0.55 -17.14 -38.38
N ALA A 32 0.26 -16.23 -38.92
CA ALA A 32 1.42 -15.73 -38.22
C ALA A 32 0.90 -15.13 -36.91
N SER A 33 1.15 -15.81 -35.81
CA SER A 33 0.90 -15.27 -34.48
C SER A 33 1.73 -14.00 -34.37
N SER A 34 1.07 -12.85 -34.40
CA SER A 34 1.72 -11.56 -34.12
C SER A 34 2.53 -11.72 -32.83
N PRO A 35 3.80 -11.28 -32.81
CA PRO A 35 4.58 -11.33 -31.58
C PRO A 35 3.77 -10.63 -30.49
N ALA A 36 3.53 -11.35 -29.38
CA ALA A 36 2.83 -10.77 -28.25
C ALA A 36 3.52 -9.45 -27.89
N ALA A 37 2.77 -8.36 -27.88
CA ALA A 37 3.31 -7.04 -27.59
C ALA A 37 4.09 -7.12 -26.27
N THR A 38 5.39 -6.85 -26.31
CA THR A 38 6.22 -6.80 -25.11
C THR A 38 5.71 -5.67 -24.25
N SER A 39 5.26 -5.97 -23.03
CA SER A 39 4.78 -4.93 -22.13
C SER A 39 5.91 -3.96 -21.77
N THR A 40 5.61 -2.66 -21.79
CA THR A 40 6.55 -1.57 -21.51
C THR A 40 6.17 -0.85 -20.22
N GLY A 41 7.17 -0.28 -19.54
CA GLY A 41 6.95 0.48 -18.30
C GLY A 41 6.16 -0.29 -17.24
N ILE A 42 5.17 0.39 -16.66
CA ILE A 42 4.30 -0.16 -15.60
C ILE A 42 3.51 -1.39 -16.06
N HIS A 43 3.26 -1.55 -17.36
CA HIS A 43 2.52 -2.71 -17.90
C HIS A 43 3.30 -4.03 -17.78
N LYS A 44 4.56 -4.00 -17.35
CA LYS A 44 5.30 -5.20 -16.96
C LYS A 44 4.82 -5.79 -15.63
N ILE A 45 4.21 -4.98 -14.76
CA ILE A 45 3.69 -5.40 -13.46
C ILE A 45 2.33 -6.07 -13.67
N ARG A 46 2.21 -7.33 -13.24
CA ARG A 46 0.96 -8.12 -13.34
C ARG A 46 0.24 -8.27 -12.01
N HIS A 47 0.97 -8.18 -10.91
CA HIS A 47 0.46 -8.34 -9.56
C HIS A 47 1.05 -7.26 -8.68
N VAL A 48 0.19 -6.65 -7.86
CA VAL A 48 0.57 -5.72 -6.82
C VAL A 48 0.14 -6.36 -5.51
N ILE A 49 1.09 -6.58 -4.60
CA ILE A 49 0.83 -7.05 -3.25
C ILE A 49 1.12 -5.86 -2.34
N VAL A 50 0.10 -5.43 -1.59
CA VAL A 50 0.22 -4.33 -0.63
C VAL A 50 0.24 -4.95 0.76
N ILE A 51 1.34 -4.76 1.49
CA ILE A 51 1.48 -5.16 2.88
C ILE A 51 1.42 -3.87 3.71
N MET A 52 0.31 -3.68 4.42
CA MET A 52 0.14 -2.54 5.32
C MET A 52 0.62 -2.93 6.72
N GLN A 53 1.52 -2.13 7.26
CA GLN A 53 1.96 -2.20 8.65
C GLN A 53 1.27 -1.11 9.48
N GLU A 54 1.36 -1.23 10.80
CA GLU A 54 0.72 -0.31 11.74
C GLU A 54 1.73 0.32 12.72
N ASN A 55 1.42 1.55 13.15
CA ASN A 55 2.00 2.24 14.31
C ASN A 55 3.55 2.40 14.35
N ARG A 56 4.21 2.59 13.21
CA ARG A 56 5.64 2.92 13.14
C ARG A 56 5.89 4.10 12.20
N SER A 57 6.63 5.10 12.68
CA SER A 57 7.09 6.19 11.83
C SER A 57 8.27 5.73 10.96
N PHE A 58 8.58 6.50 9.92
CA PHE A 58 9.79 6.27 9.12
C PHE A 58 11.03 6.28 10.01
N ASP A 59 11.15 7.28 10.90
CA ASP A 59 12.32 7.43 11.77
C ASP A 59 12.50 6.27 12.76
N SER A 60 11.42 5.65 13.22
CA SER A 60 11.50 4.47 14.09
C SER A 60 12.21 3.28 13.43
N TYR A 61 12.11 3.10 12.11
CA TYR A 61 12.69 1.95 11.39
C TYR A 61 13.89 2.31 10.51
N PHE A 62 13.84 3.48 9.86
CA PHE A 62 14.76 3.85 8.80
C PHE A 62 15.37 5.24 8.99
N GLY A 63 15.11 5.92 10.11
CA GLY A 63 15.66 7.26 10.38
C GLY A 63 17.19 7.30 10.42
N THR A 64 17.84 6.15 10.65
CA THR A 64 19.30 5.99 10.60
C THR A 64 19.79 5.19 9.40
N PHE A 65 18.91 4.87 8.45
CA PHE A 65 19.28 4.12 7.25
C PHE A 65 20.24 4.97 6.38
N PRO A 66 21.34 4.40 5.86
CA PRO A 66 22.32 5.17 5.09
C PRO A 66 21.71 5.87 3.87
N GLY A 67 21.80 7.19 3.85
CA GLY A 67 21.33 8.03 2.74
C GLY A 67 19.85 8.42 2.80
N ALA A 68 19.10 7.99 3.81
CA ALA A 68 17.73 8.45 4.04
C ALA A 68 17.71 9.90 4.58
N ASP A 69 16.70 10.67 4.19
CA ASP A 69 16.32 11.89 4.89
C ASP A 69 15.51 11.53 6.15
N GLY A 70 16.22 11.30 7.26
CA GLY A 70 15.64 10.89 8.54
C GLY A 70 16.20 11.67 9.71
N ILE A 71 16.43 10.98 10.83
CA ILE A 71 17.00 11.57 12.05
C ILE A 71 18.32 12.29 11.73
N PRO A 72 18.45 13.60 12.01
CA PRO A 72 19.71 14.31 11.82
C PRO A 72 20.82 13.74 12.72
N MET A 73 21.90 13.25 12.10
CA MET A 73 23.03 12.60 12.77
C MET A 73 24.33 13.37 12.61
N ARG A 74 25.19 13.33 13.65
CA ARG A 74 26.59 13.75 13.58
C ARG A 74 27.46 12.72 14.27
N ASN A 75 28.41 12.13 13.55
CA ASN A 75 29.31 11.07 14.05
C ASN A 75 28.55 9.90 14.70
N GLY A 76 27.43 9.47 14.11
CA GLY A 76 26.61 8.38 14.63
C GLY A 76 25.73 8.75 15.84
N VAL A 77 25.63 10.04 16.19
CA VAL A 77 24.83 10.52 17.32
C VAL A 77 23.73 11.47 16.82
N PRO A 78 22.45 11.29 17.22
CA PRO A 78 21.39 12.23 16.88
C PRO A 78 21.67 13.64 17.39
N THR A 79 21.43 14.64 16.56
CA THR A 79 21.70 16.05 16.88
C THR A 79 20.48 16.82 17.37
N VAL A 80 19.28 16.29 17.14
CA VAL A 80 18.02 16.96 17.50
C VAL A 80 17.77 16.91 19.00
N CYS A 81 17.07 17.91 19.51
CA CYS A 81 16.73 18.07 20.91
C CYS A 81 15.21 18.11 21.04
N ILE A 82 14.63 17.09 21.68
CA ILE A 82 13.19 17.07 21.98
C ILE A 82 13.02 17.40 23.46
N PRO A 83 12.34 18.50 23.80
CA PRO A 83 12.17 18.91 25.19
C PRO A 83 11.28 17.93 25.94
N ASP A 84 11.71 17.52 27.13
CA ASP A 84 10.92 16.76 28.09
C ASP A 84 10.38 17.72 29.17
N PRO A 85 9.07 18.01 29.20
CA PRO A 85 8.49 18.92 30.17
C PRO A 85 8.53 18.42 31.62
N ALA A 86 8.52 17.10 31.85
CA ALA A 86 8.52 16.55 33.20
C ALA A 86 9.92 16.61 33.84
N THR A 87 10.97 16.38 33.06
CA THR A 87 12.35 16.39 33.56
C THR A 87 13.08 17.72 33.32
N GLY A 88 12.62 18.52 32.36
CA GLY A 88 13.32 19.71 31.86
C GLY A 88 14.52 19.38 30.98
N GLU A 89 14.73 18.11 30.64
CA GLU A 89 15.86 17.65 29.85
C GLU A 89 15.61 17.78 28.35
N CYS A 90 16.71 17.76 27.62
CA CYS A 90 16.74 17.64 26.18
C CYS A 90 16.96 16.16 25.82
N VAL A 91 15.91 15.49 25.34
CA VAL A 91 15.98 14.08 24.97
C VAL A 91 16.30 13.97 23.48
N ARG A 92 17.37 13.24 23.17
CA ARG A 92 17.73 12.87 21.81
C ARG A 92 17.02 11.56 21.42
N PRO A 93 16.68 11.37 20.15
CA PRO A 93 16.34 10.05 19.65
C PRO A 93 17.40 9.04 20.04
N TYR A 94 17.01 7.79 20.27
CA TYR A 94 17.94 6.80 20.78
C TYR A 94 17.64 5.42 20.24
N HIS A 95 18.71 4.65 20.05
CA HIS A 95 18.62 3.26 19.67
C HIS A 95 17.99 2.44 20.81
N THR A 96 17.04 1.56 20.47
CA THR A 96 16.44 0.60 21.39
C THR A 96 16.54 -0.82 20.86
N THR A 97 16.63 -1.77 21.79
CA THR A 97 16.58 -3.23 21.54
C THR A 97 15.29 -3.85 22.09
N ALA A 98 14.37 -3.03 22.57
CA ALA A 98 13.12 -3.52 23.15
C ALA A 98 12.18 -4.05 22.06
N ASP A 99 11.73 -5.28 22.20
CA ASP A 99 10.71 -5.86 21.31
C ASP A 99 9.32 -5.23 21.49
N ARG A 100 9.11 -4.56 22.63
CA ARG A 100 7.84 -3.93 22.99
C ARG A 100 8.04 -2.46 23.32
N GLU A 101 7.41 -1.63 22.51
CA GLU A 101 7.27 -0.20 22.74
C GLU A 101 5.80 0.09 23.03
N ARG A 102 5.54 1.04 23.93
CA ARG A 102 4.21 1.52 24.27
C ARG A 102 3.66 2.42 23.17
N GLY A 103 4.53 3.24 22.58
CA GLY A 103 4.13 4.28 21.65
C GLY A 103 3.51 5.48 22.37
N GLY A 104 2.93 6.39 21.58
CA GLY A 104 2.24 7.57 22.08
C GLY A 104 0.81 7.66 21.57
N PRO A 105 0.05 8.67 22.06
CA PRO A 105 -1.24 9.03 21.47
C PRO A 105 -1.08 9.31 19.97
N HIS A 106 -1.98 8.74 19.17
CA HIS A 106 -1.91 8.81 17.69
C HIS A 106 -3.27 9.22 17.09
N ALA A 107 -4.06 9.96 17.86
CA ALA A 107 -5.22 10.69 17.36
C ALA A 107 -4.78 11.98 16.65
N ARG A 108 -5.66 12.55 15.82
CA ARG A 108 -5.40 13.79 15.06
C ARG A 108 -4.90 14.94 15.94
N GLY A 109 -5.49 15.12 17.11
CA GLY A 109 -5.10 16.17 18.06
C GLY A 109 -3.67 16.01 18.56
N ALA A 110 -3.24 14.78 18.85
CA ALA A 110 -1.88 14.48 19.27
C ALA A 110 -0.88 14.75 18.13
N ALA A 111 -1.16 14.27 16.91
CA ALA A 111 -0.31 14.50 15.76
C ALA A 111 -0.09 16.00 15.47
N VAL A 112 -1.15 16.82 15.53
CA VAL A 112 -1.04 18.28 15.39
C VAL A 112 -0.15 18.89 16.48
N ALA A 113 -0.30 18.42 17.72
CA ALA A 113 0.46 18.91 18.86
C ALA A 113 1.92 18.43 18.89
N ASP A 114 2.21 17.27 18.29
CA ASP A 114 3.57 16.74 18.07
C ASP A 114 4.33 17.57 17.04
N ILE A 115 3.66 17.88 15.92
CA ILE A 115 4.21 18.70 14.83
C ILE A 115 4.51 20.14 15.30
N ASP A 116 3.72 20.66 16.23
CA ASP A 116 3.86 22.00 16.82
C ASP A 116 4.21 23.10 15.79
N HIS A 117 3.30 23.29 14.82
CA HIS A 117 3.48 24.29 13.75
C HIS A 117 4.79 24.14 12.94
N GLY A 118 5.31 22.91 12.85
CA GLY A 118 6.54 22.59 12.13
C GLY A 118 7.80 22.60 12.98
N LYS A 119 7.70 22.83 14.31
CA LYS A 119 8.86 22.72 15.21
C LYS A 119 9.24 21.27 15.50
N MET A 120 8.30 20.34 15.39
CA MET A 120 8.52 18.90 15.60
C MET A 120 9.06 18.57 17.00
N ASP A 121 8.60 19.28 18.04
CA ASP A 121 9.13 19.18 19.41
C ASP A 121 8.09 18.69 20.44
N GLY A 122 6.89 18.32 19.99
CA GLY A 122 5.77 17.99 20.87
C GLY A 122 5.68 16.54 21.33
N PHE A 123 6.43 15.63 20.72
CA PHE A 123 6.32 14.18 20.91
C PHE A 123 6.35 13.72 22.37
N ILE A 124 7.33 14.18 23.15
CA ILE A 124 7.45 13.80 24.57
C ILE A 124 6.35 14.46 25.39
N ARG A 125 6.05 15.73 25.14
CA ARG A 125 4.96 16.47 25.79
C ARG A 125 3.61 15.76 25.59
N GLN A 126 3.33 15.24 24.39
CA GLN A 126 2.09 14.52 24.13
C GLN A 126 2.08 13.15 24.80
N ALA A 127 3.18 12.40 24.75
CA ALA A 127 3.30 11.13 25.46
C ALA A 127 3.03 11.30 26.97
N GLU A 128 3.60 12.31 27.59
CA GLU A 128 3.44 12.58 29.02
C GLU A 128 2.08 13.18 29.42
N SER A 129 1.29 13.62 28.44
CA SER A 129 -0.01 14.23 28.67
C SER A 129 -1.10 13.17 28.82
N THR A 130 -1.47 12.87 30.06
CA THR A 130 -2.60 11.99 30.39
C THR A 130 -3.97 12.55 29.94
N SER A 131 -4.06 13.85 29.66
CA SER A 131 -5.28 14.53 29.17
C SER A 131 -5.61 14.21 27.72
N ASN A 132 -4.66 13.67 26.96
CA ASN A 132 -4.86 13.23 25.59
C ASN A 132 -5.14 11.72 25.48
N CYS A 133 -5.36 11.09 26.63
CA CYS A 133 -5.68 9.68 26.76
C CYS A 133 -7.13 9.54 27.22
N VAL A 134 -8.03 9.30 26.28
CA VAL A 134 -9.45 9.09 26.59
C VAL A 134 -9.73 7.59 26.60
N GLY A 135 -10.16 7.06 27.76
CA GLY A 135 -10.61 5.66 27.86
C GLY A 135 -9.51 4.62 27.62
N ASN A 136 -9.82 3.56 26.84
CA ASN A 136 -8.92 2.45 26.50
C ASN A 136 -8.10 2.71 25.22
N GLU A 137 -7.76 3.97 24.92
CA GLU A 137 -6.94 4.29 23.74
C GLU A 137 -5.64 3.46 23.72
N PRO A 138 -5.38 2.69 22.63
CA PRO A 138 -4.13 1.97 22.47
C PRO A 138 -2.95 2.95 22.58
N GLY A 139 -1.92 2.61 23.36
CA GLY A 139 -0.75 3.47 23.59
C GLY A 139 -0.80 4.32 24.86
N CYS A 140 -1.98 4.52 25.46
CA CYS A 140 -2.11 5.28 26.71
C CYS A 140 -1.87 4.46 28.00
N ALA A 141 -1.69 3.15 27.88
CA ALA A 141 -1.44 2.26 29.01
C ALA A 141 0.03 2.29 29.47
N GLY A 142 0.28 2.91 30.62
CA GLY A 142 1.56 2.83 31.35
C GLY A 142 2.64 3.82 30.90
N ILE A 143 2.25 4.94 30.30
CA ILE A 143 3.12 6.11 30.17
C ILE A 143 3.25 6.77 31.55
N THR A 144 4.48 6.85 32.05
CA THR A 144 4.77 7.49 33.35
C THR A 144 5.51 8.80 33.10
N LYS A 145 5.02 9.90 33.67
CA LYS A 145 5.71 11.19 33.59
C LYS A 145 7.11 11.09 34.18
N GLY A 146 8.10 11.67 33.50
CA GLY A 146 9.50 11.63 33.90
C GLY A 146 10.18 10.26 33.70
N SER A 147 9.49 9.28 33.13
CA SER A 147 10.15 8.08 32.59
C SER A 147 10.61 8.35 31.16
N ARG A 148 11.64 7.63 30.72
CA ARG A 148 12.12 7.74 29.34
C ARG A 148 11.03 7.28 28.37
N GLN A 149 10.55 8.20 27.54
CA GLN A 149 9.53 7.90 26.54
C GLN A 149 10.13 7.17 25.33
N ASP A 150 9.43 6.17 24.80
CA ASP A 150 9.84 5.41 23.60
C ASP A 150 9.35 6.03 22.28
N VAL A 151 8.57 7.12 22.35
CA VAL A 151 8.12 7.89 21.18
C VAL A 151 9.25 8.53 20.38
N VAL A 152 10.48 8.56 20.91
CA VAL A 152 11.70 9.01 20.23
C VAL A 152 12.72 7.88 20.05
N ALA A 153 12.34 6.64 20.33
CA ALA A 153 13.20 5.49 20.11
C ALA A 153 13.24 5.11 18.62
N TYR A 154 14.37 4.55 18.19
CA TYR A 154 14.54 3.97 16.86
C TYR A 154 15.22 2.61 16.93
N HIS A 155 14.90 1.77 15.95
CA HIS A 155 15.63 0.55 15.63
C HIS A 155 16.57 0.79 14.45
N ASP A 156 17.52 -0.12 14.26
CA ASP A 156 18.25 -0.22 13.01
C ASP A 156 18.30 -1.67 12.51
N GLY A 157 19.15 -1.93 11.52
CA GLY A 157 19.27 -3.25 10.89
C GLY A 157 19.67 -4.38 11.86
N ARG A 158 20.09 -4.06 13.09
CA ARG A 158 20.37 -5.06 14.13
C ARG A 158 19.10 -5.72 14.64
N GLU A 159 18.01 -4.97 14.81
CA GLU A 159 16.73 -5.49 15.32
C GLU A 159 15.76 -5.86 14.19
N ILE A 160 15.80 -5.12 13.07
CA ILE A 160 14.91 -5.32 11.91
C ILE A 160 15.67 -5.64 10.61
N PRO A 161 16.54 -6.67 10.59
CA PRO A 161 17.43 -6.95 9.47
C PRO A 161 16.70 -7.20 8.16
N ASN A 162 15.52 -7.81 8.18
CA ASN A 162 14.73 -8.07 6.97
C ASN A 162 14.25 -6.77 6.31
N TYR A 163 13.79 -5.79 7.09
CA TYR A 163 13.35 -4.50 6.58
C TYR A 163 14.50 -3.70 5.99
N TRP A 164 15.65 -3.68 6.67
CA TRP A 164 16.86 -3.02 6.18
C TRP A 164 17.43 -3.71 4.93
N ALA A 165 17.35 -5.04 4.84
CA ALA A 165 17.72 -5.77 3.63
C ALA A 165 16.81 -5.39 2.46
N TYR A 166 15.48 -5.30 2.65
CA TYR A 166 14.59 -4.84 1.59
C TYR A 166 14.89 -3.42 1.16
N ALA A 167 15.13 -2.49 2.09
CA ALA A 167 15.50 -1.11 1.77
C ALA A 167 16.83 -1.01 1.00
N GLY A 168 17.82 -1.87 1.31
CA GLY A 168 19.10 -1.92 0.60
C GLY A 168 19.06 -2.57 -0.78
N HIS A 169 18.08 -3.45 -1.05
CA HIS A 169 17.93 -4.15 -2.33
C HIS A 169 16.90 -3.52 -3.27
N TYR A 170 15.96 -2.76 -2.74
CA TYR A 170 14.85 -2.18 -3.48
C TYR A 170 14.74 -0.67 -3.25
N VAL A 171 13.58 -0.09 -3.49
CA VAL A 171 13.33 1.34 -3.32
C VAL A 171 12.78 1.57 -1.91
N LEU A 172 13.45 2.45 -1.16
CA LEU A 172 12.92 3.05 0.06
C LEU A 172 12.42 4.46 -0.28
N GLN A 173 11.17 4.78 0.05
CA GLN A 173 10.62 6.12 -0.11
C GLN A 173 10.69 6.85 1.23
N ASP A 174 11.64 7.79 1.37
CA ASP A 174 11.84 8.61 2.57
C ASP A 174 10.99 9.89 2.60
N HIS A 175 10.18 10.12 1.56
CA HIS A 175 9.21 11.21 1.45
C HIS A 175 7.78 10.70 1.18
N MET A 176 7.42 9.58 1.82
CA MET A 176 6.07 9.03 1.79
C MET A 176 5.36 9.31 3.12
N PHE A 177 4.37 10.20 3.09
CA PHE A 177 3.63 10.62 4.27
C PHE A 177 2.28 9.92 4.36
N GLU A 178 1.77 9.79 5.58
CA GLU A 178 0.40 9.34 5.80
C GLU A 178 -0.60 10.29 5.08
N PRO A 179 -1.70 9.75 4.52
CA PRO A 179 -2.67 10.56 3.79
C PRO A 179 -3.53 11.45 4.71
N ASN A 180 -3.53 11.20 6.02
CA ASN A 180 -4.27 11.97 7.01
C ASN A 180 -3.56 11.88 8.37
N LEU A 181 -3.72 12.91 9.20
CA LEU A 181 -3.27 12.88 10.60
C LEU A 181 -4.32 12.15 11.43
N GLY A 182 -4.12 10.85 11.66
CA GLY A 182 -5.12 10.02 12.32
C GLY A 182 -4.63 8.63 12.69
N TRP A 183 -5.49 7.89 13.39
CA TRP A 183 -5.21 6.55 13.87
C TRP A 183 -5.49 5.49 12.78
N SER A 184 -5.41 4.19 13.12
CA SER A 184 -5.46 3.10 12.12
C SER A 184 -6.70 3.15 11.22
N LEU A 185 -7.90 3.33 11.79
CA LEU A 185 -9.15 3.26 11.02
C LEU A 185 -9.23 4.27 9.85
N PRO A 186 -9.10 5.60 10.06
CA PRO A 186 -9.15 6.55 8.96
C PRO A 186 -8.04 6.27 7.92
N SER A 187 -6.83 5.92 8.36
CA SER A 187 -5.71 5.60 7.45
C SER A 187 -5.96 4.36 6.59
N HIS A 188 -6.61 3.32 7.14
CA HIS A 188 -6.98 2.12 6.40
C HIS A 188 -8.05 2.43 5.34
N LEU A 189 -9.01 3.30 5.64
CA LEU A 189 -10.00 3.77 4.66
C LEU A 189 -9.29 4.51 3.51
N PHE A 190 -8.40 5.45 3.83
CA PHE A 190 -7.62 6.16 2.81
C PHE A 190 -6.80 5.26 1.90
N MET A 191 -6.24 4.15 2.40
CA MET A 191 -5.46 3.21 1.58
C MET A 191 -6.27 2.66 0.40
N VAL A 192 -7.58 2.43 0.57
CA VAL A 192 -8.42 1.78 -0.44
C VAL A 192 -9.34 2.73 -1.19
N SER A 193 -9.68 3.89 -0.60
CA SER A 193 -10.67 4.82 -1.16
C SER A 193 -10.15 6.25 -1.35
N ALA A 194 -8.96 6.57 -0.84
CA ALA A 194 -8.48 7.94 -0.66
C ALA A 194 -9.44 8.84 0.14
N TRP A 195 -10.28 8.24 1.00
CA TRP A 195 -11.31 8.96 1.75
C TRP A 195 -11.70 8.26 3.06
N SER A 196 -11.52 8.94 4.19
CA SER A 196 -12.16 8.57 5.45
C SER A 196 -13.45 9.36 5.63
N ALA A 197 -14.56 8.64 5.75
CA ALA A 197 -15.89 9.22 5.82
C ALA A 197 -16.72 8.57 6.92
N GLY A 198 -17.54 9.39 7.60
CA GLY A 198 -18.64 8.92 8.43
C GLY A 198 -19.96 9.15 7.71
N CYS A 199 -20.89 8.22 7.82
CA CYS A 199 -22.19 8.28 7.14
C CYS A 199 -23.31 8.24 8.20
N THR A 200 -24.35 9.05 8.04
CA THR A 200 -25.52 8.92 8.93
C THR A 200 -26.35 7.67 8.62
N ASP A 201 -26.23 7.15 7.39
CA ASP A 201 -26.73 5.85 6.96
C ASP A 201 -25.69 5.16 6.07
N SER A 202 -25.02 4.12 6.58
CA SER A 202 -24.02 3.32 5.85
C SER A 202 -24.52 2.65 4.58
N ARG A 203 -25.84 2.59 4.33
CA ARG A 203 -26.40 2.10 3.06
C ARG A 203 -26.62 3.20 2.03
N ARG A 204 -26.45 4.48 2.40
CA ARG A 204 -26.68 5.64 1.54
C ARG A 204 -25.41 6.49 1.42
N PRO A 205 -24.59 6.30 0.36
CA PRO A 205 -23.31 6.99 0.22
C PRO A 205 -23.43 8.52 0.17
N MET A 206 -24.58 9.04 -0.25
CA MET A 206 -24.85 10.49 -0.27
C MET A 206 -25.00 11.12 1.12
N THR A 207 -25.03 10.30 2.19
CA THR A 207 -25.05 10.78 3.57
C THR A 207 -23.65 10.87 4.20
N CYS A 208 -22.63 10.38 3.49
CA CYS A 208 -21.26 10.35 3.97
C CYS A 208 -20.60 11.72 3.84
N HIS A 209 -19.80 12.08 4.84
CA HIS A 209 -19.01 13.30 4.87
C HIS A 209 -17.62 13.00 5.45
N ASN A 210 -16.64 13.86 5.15
CA ASN A 210 -15.29 13.75 5.69
C ASN A 210 -15.33 13.63 7.22
N ASN A 211 -14.74 12.56 7.75
CA ASN A 211 -14.63 12.37 9.19
C ASN A 211 -13.34 11.58 9.48
N LEU A 212 -12.38 12.25 10.12
CA LEU A 212 -11.10 11.64 10.52
C LEU A 212 -11.13 11.13 11.96
N ASP A 213 -12.04 11.65 12.77
CA ASP A 213 -12.08 11.38 14.21
C ASP A 213 -12.93 10.13 14.50
N HIS A 214 -14.11 10.02 13.87
CA HIS A 214 -15.11 8.96 14.11
C HIS A 214 -15.79 8.44 12.83
N PRO A 215 -15.05 7.88 11.85
CA PRO A 215 -15.62 7.42 10.59
C PRO A 215 -16.53 6.18 10.72
N ASP A 216 -16.48 5.45 11.83
CA ASP A 216 -17.32 4.28 12.13
C ASP A 216 -18.66 4.63 12.78
N PHE A 217 -18.89 5.90 13.15
CA PHE A 217 -20.12 6.31 13.81
C PHE A 217 -21.31 6.33 12.84
N ASP A 218 -22.08 5.24 12.82
CA ASP A 218 -23.41 5.17 12.20
C ASP A 218 -24.46 5.74 13.17
N ALA A 219 -24.93 6.97 12.94
CA ALA A 219 -25.97 7.61 13.76
C ALA A 219 -27.33 6.87 13.76
N GLY A 220 -27.51 5.87 12.88
CA GLY A 220 -28.71 5.05 12.78
C GLY A 220 -28.67 3.71 13.54
N LYS A 221 -27.61 3.44 14.33
CA LYS A 221 -27.48 2.21 15.17
C LYS A 221 -27.64 2.51 16.67
N SER A 222 -28.68 3.25 17.04
CA SER A 222 -29.18 3.34 18.42
C SER A 222 -30.41 2.47 18.61
#